data_AF-A0A9E8KR58-F1
#
_entry.id   AF-A0A9E8KR58-F1
#
_cell.length_a   1.000
_cell.length_b   1.000
_cell.length_c   1.000
_cell.angle_alpha   90.00
_cell.angle_beta   90.00
_cell.angle_gamma   90.00
#
_symmetry.space_group_name_H-M   'P 1'
#
loop_
_entity.id
_entity.type
_entity.pdbx_description
1 polymer ?
#
loop_
_entity_poly.entity_id
_entity_poly.type
_entity_poly.pdbx_seq_one_letter_code
_entity_poly.pdbx_strand_id
1 'polypeptide(L)'
;MVNQGLKVKDQAGGREVEREGVIKYQLSFVHQPIPSRISVASLDKWRHVLFNLALIGQDSKRYEGLGFGNISHRISDVTVNSFVEHDGVLVSGAAENSFLISGSQTGHLPFLKHEHCSVVTHCDPALNQLVGYGETKPSSESLTHGALYNHMPEIAAVVHVHSPTIWNLVDELGLPATKSNIPYGTPDMADAVTNVATQILANGVEPVFVMKGHVDGVVAFGPDLASAVTALFRVYHRAVMKTVR
;
A
#
# COMPACT_ATOMS: atom_id res chain seq x y z
N MET A 1 13.93 -22.61 -3.76
CA MET A 1 14.88 -22.51 -2.64
C MET A 1 14.41 -21.38 -1.74
N VAL A 2 14.13 -21.70 -0.48
CA VAL A 2 13.60 -20.77 0.53
C VAL A 2 14.72 -19.80 0.90
N ASN A 3 14.56 -18.52 0.57
CA ASN A 3 15.56 -17.51 0.94
C ASN A 3 15.29 -17.12 2.40
N GLN A 4 15.88 -17.86 3.33
CA GLN A 4 15.91 -17.50 4.74
C GLN A 4 16.72 -16.20 4.87
N GLY A 5 16.11 -15.16 5.44
CA GLY A 5 16.70 -13.83 5.56
C GLY A 5 18.10 -13.85 6.16
N LEU A 6 19.10 -13.61 5.32
CA LEU A 6 20.47 -13.36 5.75
C LEU A 6 20.56 -11.95 6.31
N LYS A 7 20.81 -11.88 7.63
CA LYS A 7 21.07 -10.63 8.36
C LYS A 7 22.46 -10.12 7.99
N VAL A 8 22.53 -8.92 7.41
CA VAL A 8 23.81 -8.21 7.23
C VAL A 8 23.83 -7.05 8.22
N LYS A 9 24.78 -7.10 9.17
CA LYS A 9 25.07 -5.99 10.08
C LYS A 9 26.06 -5.06 9.38
N ASP A 10 25.73 -3.78 9.26
CA ASP A 10 26.70 -2.77 8.81
C ASP A 10 27.59 -2.33 9.99
N GLN A 11 28.90 -2.22 9.71
CA GLN A 11 29.92 -1.77 10.65
C GLN A 11 30.04 -0.24 10.64
N ALA A 12 28.98 0.45 11.06
CA ALA A 12 29.06 1.83 11.55
C ALA A 12 27.71 2.22 12.16
N GLY A 13 27.51 1.97 13.45
CA GLY A 13 26.40 2.59 14.19
C GLY A 13 24.99 2.06 13.88
N GLY A 14 24.81 0.73 13.85
CA GLY A 14 23.63 0.04 14.39
C GLY A 14 22.21 0.50 14.03
N ARG A 15 21.96 1.11 12.87
CA ARG A 15 20.60 1.20 12.29
C ARG A 15 20.45 0.10 11.26
N GLU A 16 19.58 -0.86 11.55
CA GLU A 16 19.11 -1.80 10.52
C GLU A 16 18.37 -0.99 9.45
N VAL A 17 18.87 -1.02 8.21
CA VAL A 17 18.22 -0.38 7.07
C VAL A 17 17.06 -1.27 6.66
N GLU A 18 15.84 -0.72 6.65
CA GLU A 18 14.66 -1.46 6.21
C GLU A 18 14.74 -1.82 4.73
N ARG A 19 14.37 -3.06 4.41
CA ARG A 19 14.44 -3.60 3.05
C ARG A 19 13.09 -3.47 2.36
N GLU A 20 12.97 -2.65 1.33
CA GLU A 20 11.74 -2.40 0.57
C GLU A 20 11.16 -3.65 -0.12
N GLY A 21 9.87 -3.68 -0.44
CA GLY A 21 9.28 -4.69 -1.34
C GLY A 21 9.22 -6.12 -0.80
N VAL A 22 9.56 -6.36 0.47
CA VAL A 22 9.55 -7.69 1.09
C VAL A 22 8.22 -7.91 1.82
N ILE A 23 7.51 -8.98 1.45
CA ILE A 23 6.30 -9.41 2.17
C ILE A 23 6.67 -9.91 3.57
N LYS A 24 6.14 -9.25 4.61
CA LYS A 24 6.34 -9.61 6.03
C LYS A 24 5.10 -10.25 6.68
N TYR A 25 3.95 -10.22 6.01
CA TYR A 25 2.70 -10.80 6.49
C TYR A 25 2.57 -12.29 6.15
N GLN A 26 1.70 -12.99 6.89
CA GLN A 26 1.27 -14.33 6.58
C GLN A 26 0.18 -14.27 5.50
N LEU A 27 0.38 -15.00 4.41
CA LEU A 27 -0.48 -14.92 3.23
C LEU A 27 -1.12 -16.27 2.93
N SER A 28 -2.46 -16.33 3.02
CA SER A 28 -3.26 -17.39 2.39
C SER A 28 -3.66 -16.91 0.99
N PHE A 29 -3.11 -17.56 -0.04
CA PHE A 29 -3.24 -17.06 -1.42
C PHE A 29 -3.63 -18.15 -2.41
N VAL A 30 -4.67 -17.85 -3.19
CA VAL A 30 -5.11 -18.68 -4.31
C VAL A 30 -4.59 -18.07 -5.60
N HIS A 31 -3.72 -18.81 -6.29
CA HIS A 31 -3.26 -18.40 -7.62
C HIS A 31 -4.35 -18.65 -8.65
N GLN A 32 -5.00 -17.58 -9.12
CA GLN A 32 -6.07 -17.64 -10.12
C GLN A 32 -6.25 -16.28 -10.82
N PRO A 33 -6.76 -16.25 -12.06
CA PRO A 33 -7.06 -15.00 -12.75
C PRO A 33 -8.09 -14.15 -12.00
N ILE A 34 -7.90 -12.83 -11.99
CA ILE A 34 -8.92 -11.90 -11.51
C ILE A 34 -10.07 -11.88 -12.52
N PRO A 35 -11.34 -12.09 -12.11
CA PRO A 35 -12.47 -12.05 -13.02
C PRO A 35 -12.58 -10.73 -13.80
N SER A 36 -12.92 -10.80 -15.09
CA SER A 36 -13.05 -9.61 -15.96
C SER A 36 -14.07 -8.56 -15.49
N ARG A 37 -15.05 -8.96 -14.65
CA ARG A 37 -15.99 -8.06 -14.00
C ARG A 37 -15.31 -7.08 -13.02
N ILE A 38 -14.17 -7.46 -12.45
CA ILE A 38 -13.35 -6.56 -11.62
C ILE A 38 -12.45 -5.78 -12.56
N SER A 39 -12.79 -4.50 -12.77
CA SER A 39 -12.02 -3.63 -13.65
C SER A 39 -10.71 -3.19 -12.99
N VAL A 40 -9.59 -3.34 -13.70
CA VAL A 40 -8.28 -2.80 -13.32
C VAL A 40 -8.00 -1.43 -13.92
N ALA A 41 -8.84 -0.96 -14.85
CA ALA A 41 -8.53 0.19 -15.70
C ALA A 41 -8.39 1.50 -14.92
N SER A 42 -9.20 1.71 -13.88
CA SER A 42 -9.11 2.94 -13.06
C SER A 42 -7.83 2.94 -12.22
N LEU A 43 -7.51 1.79 -11.62
CA LEU A 43 -6.29 1.59 -10.84
C LEU A 43 -5.04 1.81 -11.72
N ASP A 44 -5.00 1.19 -12.91
CA ASP A 44 -3.90 1.34 -13.85
C ASP A 44 -3.71 2.78 -14.31
N LYS A 45 -4.78 3.50 -14.69
CA LYS A 45 -4.69 4.90 -15.12
C LYS A 45 -4.02 5.79 -14.08
N TRP A 46 -4.47 5.74 -12.82
CA TRP A 46 -3.88 6.54 -11.75
C TRP A 46 -2.46 6.11 -11.43
N ARG A 47 -2.22 4.80 -11.38
CA ARG A 47 -0.88 4.24 -11.16
C ARG A 47 0.09 4.66 -12.26
N HIS A 48 -0.35 4.72 -13.51
CA HIS A 48 0.46 5.14 -14.65
C HIS A 48 0.89 6.61 -14.52
N VAL A 49 0.00 7.50 -14.04
CA VAL A 49 0.38 8.89 -13.74
C VAL A 49 1.46 8.94 -12.66
N LEU A 50 1.30 8.18 -11.57
CA LEU A 50 2.29 8.11 -10.49
C LEU A 50 3.62 7.50 -10.94
N PHE A 51 3.57 6.52 -11.86
CA PHE A 51 4.73 5.93 -12.49
C PHE A 51 5.51 6.95 -13.33
N ASN A 52 4.83 7.74 -14.16
CA ASN A 52 5.48 8.79 -14.96
C ASN A 52 6.12 9.90 -14.12
N LEU A 53 5.67 10.09 -12.88
CA LEU A 53 6.26 11.00 -11.89
C LEU A 53 7.37 10.35 -11.06
N ALA A 54 7.72 9.09 -11.31
CA ALA A 54 8.67 8.29 -10.53
C ALA A 54 8.33 8.18 -9.03
N LEU A 55 7.04 8.32 -8.69
CA LEU A 55 6.50 8.17 -7.33
C LEU A 55 6.15 6.70 -7.03
N ILE A 56 5.80 5.93 -8.06
CA ILE A 56 5.72 4.46 -8.07
C ILE A 56 6.70 3.99 -9.14
N GLY A 57 7.47 2.93 -8.91
CA GLY A 57 8.46 2.55 -9.91
C GLY A 57 9.42 1.45 -9.47
N GLN A 58 10.52 1.36 -10.20
CA GLN A 58 11.70 0.57 -9.83
C GLN A 58 12.92 1.38 -10.27
N ASP A 59 13.92 1.51 -9.39
CA ASP A 59 15.16 2.23 -9.67
C ASP A 59 16.34 1.43 -9.10
N SER A 60 17.29 1.06 -9.94
CA SER A 60 18.52 0.35 -9.54
C SER A 60 19.33 1.02 -8.43
N LYS A 61 19.20 2.34 -8.26
CA LYS A 61 19.92 3.15 -7.27
C LYS A 61 19.15 3.32 -5.96
N ARG A 62 17.87 2.94 -5.92
CA ARG A 62 17.02 3.02 -4.73
C ARG A 62 16.61 1.61 -4.32
N TYR A 63 16.55 1.36 -3.02
CA TYR A 63 15.90 0.16 -2.49
C TYR A 63 16.43 -1.17 -3.04
N GLU A 64 17.74 -1.30 -3.26
CA GLU A 64 18.37 -2.49 -3.88
C GLU A 64 17.80 -2.85 -5.27
N GLY A 65 17.19 -1.90 -5.97
CA GLY A 65 16.54 -2.15 -7.25
C GLY A 65 15.17 -2.83 -7.14
N LEU A 66 14.57 -2.89 -5.95
CA LEU A 66 13.22 -3.44 -5.77
C LEU A 66 12.15 -2.43 -6.22
N GLY A 67 10.97 -2.93 -6.59
CA GLY A 67 9.84 -2.08 -6.93
C GLY A 67 9.30 -1.38 -5.69
N PHE A 68 8.85 -0.14 -5.83
CA PHE A 68 8.36 0.70 -4.74
C PHE A 68 7.04 1.37 -5.09
N GLY A 69 6.25 1.68 -4.07
CA GLY A 69 4.93 2.27 -4.22
C GLY A 69 3.85 1.29 -4.71
N ASN A 70 2.62 1.52 -4.30
CA ASN A 70 1.47 0.67 -4.64
C ASN A 70 0.16 1.43 -4.45
N ILE A 71 -0.93 0.91 -5.03
CA ILE A 71 -2.23 1.58 -5.01
C ILE A 71 -3.34 0.55 -4.93
N SER A 72 -4.42 0.88 -4.21
CA SER A 72 -5.61 0.06 -4.10
C SER A 72 -6.90 0.85 -4.13
N HIS A 73 -7.99 0.16 -4.45
CA HIS A 73 -9.32 0.63 -4.16
C HIS A 73 -10.23 -0.52 -3.73
N ARG A 74 -11.24 -0.22 -2.91
CA ARG A 74 -12.27 -1.17 -2.54
C ARG A 74 -13.02 -1.67 -3.77
N ILE A 75 -13.49 -2.91 -3.68
CA ILE A 75 -14.39 -3.50 -4.66
C ILE A 75 -15.66 -3.96 -3.95
N SER A 76 -16.80 -3.53 -4.47
CA SER A 76 -18.12 -3.80 -3.90
C SER A 76 -18.66 -5.19 -4.26
N ASP A 77 -18.00 -5.90 -5.18
CA ASP A 77 -18.54 -7.12 -5.79
C ASP A 77 -17.52 -8.26 -5.79
N VAL A 78 -17.21 -8.74 -4.58
CA VAL A 78 -16.76 -10.12 -4.42
C VAL A 78 -17.95 -10.89 -3.90
N THR A 79 -18.90 -11.21 -4.79
CA THR A 79 -19.56 -12.50 -4.66
C THR A 79 -18.44 -13.54 -4.70
N VAL A 80 -17.97 -13.94 -3.52
CA VAL A 80 -17.23 -15.18 -3.37
C VAL A 80 -18.24 -16.22 -3.81
N ASN A 81 -18.14 -16.70 -5.05
CA ASN A 81 -18.75 -17.98 -5.36
C ASN A 81 -18.12 -18.92 -4.35
N SER A 82 -18.89 -19.31 -3.35
CA SER A 82 -18.49 -20.18 -2.28
C SER A 82 -17.63 -21.28 -2.87
N PHE A 83 -16.33 -21.25 -2.58
CA PHE A 83 -15.52 -22.43 -2.83
C PHE A 83 -16.11 -23.50 -1.93
N VAL A 84 -16.63 -24.57 -2.55
CA VAL A 84 -17.04 -25.76 -1.81
C VAL A 84 -15.75 -26.42 -1.35
N GLU A 85 -15.30 -26.08 -0.13
CA GLU A 85 -14.40 -26.97 0.59
C GLU A 85 -15.19 -28.19 1.07
N HIS A 86 -14.55 -29.35 0.99
CA HIS A 86 -15.15 -30.67 1.17
C HIS A 86 -15.62 -30.95 2.62
N ASP A 87 -15.51 -29.99 3.55
CA ASP A 87 -15.77 -30.14 4.99
C ASP A 87 -16.73 -29.09 5.59
N GLY A 88 -17.55 -28.43 4.77
CA GLY A 88 -18.85 -27.92 5.26
C GLY A 88 -18.84 -26.70 6.19
N VAL A 89 -17.86 -25.80 6.10
CA VAL A 89 -17.97 -24.46 6.70
C VAL A 89 -18.34 -23.43 5.63
N LEU A 90 -19.60 -23.01 5.64
CA LEU A 90 -20.08 -21.88 4.85
C LEU A 90 -19.58 -20.59 5.48
N VAL A 91 -18.60 -19.91 4.88
CA VAL A 91 -18.37 -18.48 5.15
C VAL A 91 -19.19 -17.68 4.15
N SER A 92 -20.52 -17.70 4.32
CA SER A 92 -21.40 -16.75 3.64
C SER A 92 -21.35 -15.42 4.39
N GLY A 93 -20.37 -14.60 4.05
CA GLY A 93 -20.32 -13.19 4.45
C GLY A 93 -19.96 -12.37 3.22
N ALA A 94 -20.61 -11.22 3.03
CA ALA A 94 -20.01 -10.20 2.17
C ALA A 94 -18.57 -10.03 2.64
N ALA A 95 -17.59 -10.16 1.74
CA ALA A 95 -16.19 -10.04 2.13
C ALA A 95 -15.96 -8.60 2.61
N GLU A 96 -16.08 -8.39 3.93
CA GLU A 96 -15.97 -7.08 4.55
C GLU A 96 -14.64 -6.48 4.10
N ASN A 97 -14.73 -5.32 3.46
CA ASN A 97 -13.57 -4.54 3.03
C ASN A 97 -12.67 -5.20 1.96
N SER A 98 -13.21 -5.99 1.03
CA SER A 98 -12.44 -6.46 -0.14
C SER A 98 -11.88 -5.31 -0.99
N PHE A 99 -10.66 -5.47 -1.49
CA PHE A 99 -10.01 -4.46 -2.34
C PHE A 99 -9.13 -5.06 -3.43
N LEU A 100 -9.05 -4.34 -4.56
CA LEU A 100 -8.09 -4.58 -5.63
C LEU A 100 -6.83 -3.77 -5.33
N ILE A 101 -5.65 -4.39 -5.43
CA ILE A 101 -4.35 -3.76 -5.20
C ILE A 101 -3.34 -4.15 -6.29
N SER A 102 -2.41 -3.24 -6.60
CA SER A 102 -1.26 -3.57 -7.44
C SER A 102 -0.42 -4.69 -6.81
N GLY A 103 0.07 -5.61 -7.64
CA GLY A 103 0.85 -6.75 -7.19
C GLY A 103 2.22 -6.38 -6.62
N SER A 104 2.81 -7.31 -5.85
CA SER A 104 4.19 -7.19 -5.38
C SER A 104 5.16 -7.19 -6.57
N GLN A 105 6.19 -6.34 -6.50
CA GLN A 105 7.26 -6.23 -7.49
C GLN A 105 6.83 -5.87 -8.92
N THR A 106 5.65 -5.28 -9.11
CA THR A 106 5.19 -4.78 -10.43
C THR A 106 5.61 -3.35 -10.73
N GLY A 107 6.43 -2.73 -9.86
CA GLY A 107 6.88 -1.34 -9.98
C GLY A 107 7.55 -1.01 -11.31
N HIS A 108 8.24 -1.98 -11.93
CA HIS A 108 8.95 -1.84 -13.19
C HIS A 108 8.07 -1.78 -14.44
N LEU A 109 6.83 -2.23 -14.34
CA LEU A 109 5.89 -2.21 -15.47
C LEU A 109 5.37 -0.79 -15.66
N PRO A 110 5.19 -0.26 -16.87
CA PRO A 110 4.56 1.05 -17.08
C PRO A 110 3.03 0.99 -16.99
N PHE A 111 2.44 -0.17 -17.29
CA PHE A 111 1.00 -0.44 -17.26
C PHE A 111 0.72 -1.77 -16.56
N LEU A 112 -0.39 -1.83 -15.83
CA LEU A 112 -0.88 -3.03 -15.16
C LEU A 112 -2.03 -3.66 -15.95
N LYS A 113 -2.09 -4.98 -15.87
CA LYS A 113 -3.18 -5.83 -16.36
C LYS A 113 -3.72 -6.62 -15.17
N HIS A 114 -4.80 -7.38 -15.37
CA HIS A 114 -5.34 -8.28 -14.34
C HIS A 114 -4.27 -9.18 -13.71
N GLU A 115 -3.37 -9.75 -14.51
CA GLU A 115 -2.29 -10.64 -14.04
C GLU A 115 -1.29 -9.94 -13.10
N HIS A 116 -1.20 -8.61 -13.16
CA HIS A 116 -0.30 -7.77 -12.36
C HIS A 116 -0.96 -7.19 -11.09
N CYS A 117 -2.21 -7.56 -10.82
CA CYS A 117 -2.96 -7.12 -9.64
C CYS A 117 -3.32 -8.32 -8.75
N SER A 118 -3.77 -8.02 -7.53
CA SER A 118 -4.34 -8.99 -6.61
C SER A 118 -5.63 -8.45 -6.00
N VAL A 119 -6.56 -9.35 -5.71
CA VAL A 119 -7.71 -9.08 -4.85
C VAL A 119 -7.41 -9.58 -3.45
N VAL A 120 -7.51 -8.70 -2.47
CA VAL A 120 -7.50 -9.06 -1.05
C VAL A 120 -8.96 -9.15 -0.59
N THR A 121 -9.33 -10.31 -0.05
CA THR A 121 -10.70 -10.60 0.41
C THR A 121 -10.84 -10.53 1.92
N HIS A 122 -9.73 -10.66 2.65
CA HIS A 122 -9.70 -10.51 4.10
C HIS A 122 -8.35 -9.97 4.54
N CYS A 123 -8.38 -9.12 5.56
CA CYS A 123 -7.20 -8.53 6.16
C CYS A 123 -7.36 -8.50 7.67
N ASP A 124 -6.43 -9.12 8.39
CA ASP A 124 -6.30 -9.04 9.84
C ASP A 124 -4.92 -8.47 10.19
N PRO A 125 -4.83 -7.14 10.42
CA PRO A 125 -3.57 -6.51 10.80
C PRO A 125 -3.05 -6.94 12.17
N ALA A 126 -3.93 -7.32 13.11
CA ALA A 126 -3.52 -7.75 14.45
C ALA A 126 -2.80 -9.11 14.41
N LEU A 127 -3.26 -10.01 13.54
CA LEU A 127 -2.60 -11.30 13.28
C LEU A 127 -1.53 -11.22 12.18
N ASN A 128 -1.30 -10.05 11.58
CA ASN A 128 -0.38 -9.85 10.46
C ASN A 128 -0.72 -10.81 9.29
N GLN A 129 -2.01 -10.98 8.99
CA GLN A 129 -2.56 -11.96 8.05
C GLN A 129 -3.35 -11.31 6.90
N LEU A 130 -3.19 -11.88 5.70
CA LEU A 130 -3.95 -11.53 4.51
C LEU A 130 -4.49 -12.79 3.83
N VAL A 131 -5.71 -12.70 3.32
CA VAL A 131 -6.30 -13.67 2.39
C VAL A 131 -6.57 -12.97 1.07
N GLY A 132 -6.15 -13.58 -0.03
CA GLY A 132 -6.36 -13.00 -1.35
C GLY A 132 -6.17 -13.97 -2.49
N TYR A 133 -6.39 -13.47 -3.69
CA TYR A 133 -6.20 -14.21 -4.92
C TYR A 133 -5.72 -13.31 -6.06
N GLY A 134 -5.20 -13.92 -7.11
CA GLY A 134 -4.65 -13.24 -8.28
C GLY A 134 -3.57 -14.09 -8.93
N GLU A 135 -3.00 -13.63 -10.04
CA GLU A 135 -1.84 -14.28 -10.65
C GLU A 135 -0.53 -13.75 -10.05
N THR A 136 -0.56 -12.51 -9.55
CA THR A 136 0.52 -11.90 -8.77
C THR A 136 0.08 -11.73 -7.31
N LYS A 137 1.00 -12.00 -6.37
CA LYS A 137 0.75 -11.77 -4.94
C LYS A 137 0.46 -10.28 -4.66
N PRO A 138 -0.36 -9.95 -3.65
CA PRO A 138 -0.60 -8.56 -3.28
C PRO A 138 0.70 -7.85 -2.86
N SER A 139 0.73 -6.53 -2.93
CA SER A 139 1.86 -5.70 -2.48
C SER A 139 2.36 -6.10 -1.08
N SER A 140 3.65 -5.89 -0.79
CA SER A 140 4.23 -6.07 0.55
C SER A 140 3.57 -5.20 1.63
N GLU A 141 2.90 -4.12 1.23
CA GLU A 141 2.26 -3.17 2.13
C GLU A 141 0.74 -3.25 2.16
N SER A 142 0.16 -4.32 1.61
CA SER A 142 -1.30 -4.50 1.58
C SER A 142 -1.96 -4.49 2.96
N LEU A 143 -1.23 -4.80 4.04
CA LEU A 143 -1.73 -4.65 5.41
C LEU A 143 -2.00 -3.20 5.80
N THR A 144 -1.16 -2.25 5.38
CA THR A 144 -1.40 -0.81 5.62
C THR A 144 -2.74 -0.39 4.99
N HIS A 145 -3.02 -0.87 3.78
CA HIS A 145 -4.25 -0.56 3.05
C HIS A 145 -5.46 -1.20 3.75
N GLY A 146 -5.37 -2.48 4.08
CA GLY A 146 -6.42 -3.20 4.79
C GLY A 146 -6.69 -2.66 6.19
N ALA A 147 -5.67 -2.20 6.92
CA ALA A 147 -5.84 -1.56 8.23
C ALA A 147 -6.66 -0.27 8.12
N LEU A 148 -6.34 0.59 7.16
CA LEU A 148 -7.11 1.80 6.89
C LEU A 148 -8.54 1.47 6.45
N TYR A 149 -8.72 0.48 5.58
CA TYR A 149 -10.05 0.04 5.16
C TYR A 149 -10.88 -0.57 6.30
N ASN A 150 -10.28 -1.33 7.20
CA ASN A 150 -10.99 -1.89 8.34
C ASN A 150 -11.42 -0.81 9.34
N HIS A 151 -10.61 0.24 9.49
CA HIS A 151 -10.85 1.31 10.47
C HIS A 151 -11.78 2.41 9.94
N MET A 152 -11.78 2.67 8.63
CA MET A 152 -12.39 3.86 8.02
C MET A 152 -13.33 3.46 6.87
N PRO A 153 -14.64 3.26 7.14
CA PRO A 153 -15.62 2.89 6.10
C PRO A 153 -15.77 3.92 4.98
N GLU A 154 -15.48 5.20 5.26
CA GLU A 154 -15.64 6.34 4.35
C GLU A 154 -14.55 6.43 3.27
N ILE A 155 -13.39 5.80 3.47
CA ILE A 155 -12.32 5.78 2.46
C ILE A 155 -12.53 4.57 1.55
N ALA A 156 -12.30 4.72 0.24
CA ALA A 156 -12.34 3.61 -0.71
C ALA A 156 -11.07 3.50 -1.55
N ALA A 157 -10.07 4.36 -1.35
CA ALA A 157 -8.78 4.29 -2.03
C ALA A 157 -7.63 4.63 -1.09
N VAL A 158 -6.51 3.92 -1.29
CA VAL A 158 -5.24 4.17 -0.61
C VAL A 158 -4.14 4.11 -1.65
N VAL A 159 -3.25 5.10 -1.62
CA VAL A 159 -2.12 5.27 -2.51
C VAL A 159 -0.87 5.37 -1.65
N HIS A 160 0.06 4.44 -1.83
CA HIS A 160 1.39 4.51 -1.26
C HIS A 160 2.41 4.85 -2.34
N VAL A 161 3.24 5.86 -2.10
CA VAL A 161 4.30 6.28 -3.02
C VAL A 161 5.61 6.50 -2.27
N HIS A 162 6.71 6.54 -3.02
CA HIS A 162 8.00 6.93 -2.49
C HIS A 162 8.46 8.27 -3.08
N SER A 163 8.36 9.32 -2.27
CA SER A 163 8.75 10.69 -2.63
C SER A 163 9.82 11.24 -1.69
N PRO A 164 11.11 11.23 -2.10
CA PRO A 164 12.17 11.87 -1.32
C PRO A 164 11.90 13.36 -1.09
N THR A 165 11.27 14.03 -2.06
CA THR A 165 10.91 15.45 -1.96
C THR A 165 9.93 15.73 -0.82
N ILE A 166 8.85 14.93 -0.71
CA ILE A 166 7.89 15.10 0.39
C ILE A 166 8.49 14.64 1.71
N TRP A 167 9.16 13.49 1.72
CA TRP A 167 9.66 12.85 2.95
C TRP A 167 10.70 13.72 3.67
N ASN A 168 11.66 14.30 2.93
CA ASN A 168 12.66 15.20 3.51
C ASN A 168 12.08 16.54 3.97
N LEU A 169 10.93 16.96 3.43
CA LEU A 169 10.26 18.22 3.77
C LEU A 169 9.06 18.04 4.71
N VAL A 170 8.88 16.86 5.32
CA VAL A 170 7.71 16.51 6.15
C VAL A 170 7.42 17.56 7.22
N ASP A 171 8.45 18.00 7.96
CA ASP A 171 8.31 18.96 9.06
C ASP A 171 8.03 20.39 8.52
N GLU A 172 8.64 20.77 7.39
CA GLU A 172 8.40 22.06 6.73
C GLU A 172 7.03 22.17 6.06
N LEU A 173 6.47 21.04 5.65
CA LEU A 173 5.14 20.95 5.05
C LEU A 173 4.04 20.87 6.13
N GLY A 174 4.43 20.65 7.39
CA GLY A 174 3.50 20.44 8.50
C GLY A 174 2.66 19.17 8.33
N LEU A 175 3.22 18.13 7.70
CA LEU A 175 2.49 16.90 7.42
C LEU A 175 2.43 15.99 8.65
N PRO A 176 1.28 15.36 8.91
CA PRO A 176 1.19 14.27 9.87
C PRO A 176 2.13 13.12 9.48
N ALA A 177 2.67 12.42 10.46
CA ALA A 177 3.60 11.33 10.21
C ALA A 177 3.58 10.27 11.31
N THR A 178 3.87 9.02 10.93
CA THR A 178 4.16 7.96 11.90
C THR A 178 5.55 8.18 12.53
N LYS A 179 5.84 7.49 13.64
CA LYS A 179 7.16 7.55 14.29
C LYS A 179 8.22 6.81 13.46
N SER A 180 9.47 7.27 13.56
CA SER A 180 10.60 6.72 12.78
C SER A 180 11.09 5.33 13.22
N ASN A 181 10.68 4.86 14.40
CA ASN A 181 11.09 3.57 14.95
C ASN A 181 10.06 2.45 14.71
N ILE A 182 9.02 2.72 13.92
CA ILE A 182 7.96 1.76 13.60
C ILE A 182 8.23 1.21 12.19
N PRO A 183 8.53 -0.08 12.04
CA PRO A 183 8.87 -0.66 10.75
C PRO A 183 7.65 -1.00 9.90
N TYR A 184 7.77 -0.89 8.57
CA TYR A 184 6.65 -1.20 7.68
C TYR A 184 6.27 -2.69 7.72
N GLY A 185 5.02 -3.00 7.35
CA GLY A 185 4.55 -4.39 7.23
C GLY A 185 4.45 -5.11 8.58
N THR A 186 4.16 -4.37 9.65
CA THR A 186 3.98 -4.89 11.01
C THR A 186 2.62 -4.46 11.59
N PRO A 187 2.09 -5.18 12.60
CA PRO A 187 0.91 -4.74 13.34
C PRO A 187 1.08 -3.34 13.96
N ASP A 188 2.25 -3.03 14.52
CA ASP A 188 2.56 -1.70 15.07
C ASP A 188 2.43 -0.59 14.02
N MET A 189 2.81 -0.87 12.76
CA MET A 189 2.59 0.05 11.66
C MET A 189 1.10 0.20 11.34
N ALA A 190 0.34 -0.88 11.33
CA ALA A 190 -1.11 -0.83 11.11
C ALA A 190 -1.83 0.06 12.14
N ASP A 191 -1.42 -0.03 13.41
CA ASP A 191 -1.94 0.85 14.46
C ASP A 191 -1.44 2.29 14.29
N ALA A 192 -0.19 2.50 13.91
CA ALA A 192 0.35 3.83 13.69
C ALA A 192 -0.35 4.58 12.54
N VAL A 193 -0.60 3.89 11.42
CA VAL A 193 -1.25 4.50 10.25
C VAL A 193 -2.72 4.81 10.51
N THR A 194 -3.45 3.93 11.21
CA THR A 194 -4.86 4.17 11.56
C THR A 194 -4.97 5.36 12.51
N ASN A 195 -4.13 5.44 13.54
CA ASN A 195 -4.10 6.58 14.46
C ASN A 195 -3.82 7.91 13.74
N VAL A 196 -2.84 7.96 12.85
CA VAL A 196 -2.52 9.18 12.08
C VAL A 196 -3.65 9.54 11.11
N ALA A 197 -4.23 8.57 10.41
CA ALA A 197 -5.34 8.80 9.49
C ALA A 197 -6.61 9.31 10.20
N THR A 198 -6.93 8.77 11.38
CA THR A 198 -8.04 9.23 12.21
C THR A 198 -7.84 10.67 12.67
N GLN A 199 -6.63 11.03 13.09
CA GLN A 199 -6.30 12.42 13.42
C GLN A 199 -6.43 13.35 12.22
N ILE A 200 -6.02 12.89 11.03
CA ILE A 200 -6.16 13.68 9.80
C ILE A 200 -7.62 14.04 9.55
N LEU A 201 -8.51 13.04 9.55
CA LEU A 201 -9.93 13.28 9.30
C LEU A 201 -10.56 14.14 10.39
N ALA A 202 -10.25 13.87 11.67
CA ALA A 202 -10.78 14.64 12.79
C ALA A 202 -10.40 16.13 12.73
N ASN A 203 -9.23 16.46 12.18
CA ASN A 203 -8.75 17.83 12.07
C ASN A 203 -9.00 18.46 10.69
N GLY A 204 -9.59 17.73 9.74
CA GLY A 204 -9.88 18.23 8.39
C GLY A 204 -8.64 18.65 7.60
N VAL A 205 -7.49 18.04 7.88
CA VAL A 205 -6.26 18.28 7.10
C VAL A 205 -6.24 17.41 5.84
N GLU A 206 -5.35 17.72 4.89
CA GLU A 206 -5.22 16.92 3.66
C GLU A 206 -4.95 15.44 3.99
N PRO A 207 -5.63 14.47 3.35
CA PRO A 207 -5.54 13.03 3.68
C PRO A 207 -4.24 12.39 3.16
N VAL A 208 -3.12 12.93 3.62
CA VAL A 208 -1.75 12.54 3.27
C VAL A 208 -0.90 12.53 4.54
N PHE A 209 -0.16 11.45 4.76
CA PHE A 209 0.83 11.37 5.83
C PHE A 209 2.13 10.72 5.36
N VAL A 210 3.20 10.97 6.13
CA VAL A 210 4.53 10.40 5.89
C VAL A 210 4.80 9.25 6.85
N MET A 211 5.42 8.19 6.34
CA MET A 211 5.89 7.08 7.17
C MET A 211 7.37 7.31 7.53
N LYS A 212 7.69 7.91 8.69
CA LYS A 212 9.10 8.25 9.01
C LYS A 212 9.99 7.02 9.19
N GLY A 213 9.43 5.85 9.50
CA GLY A 213 10.17 4.57 9.56
C GLY A 213 10.38 3.92 8.19
N HIS A 214 9.73 4.44 7.14
CA HIS A 214 9.78 3.90 5.79
C HIS A 214 10.34 4.96 4.84
N VAL A 215 11.60 4.81 4.43
CA VAL A 215 12.32 5.86 3.70
C VAL A 215 11.58 6.22 2.41
N ASP A 216 11.34 7.53 2.26
CA ASP A 216 10.56 8.16 1.18
C ASP A 216 9.05 7.84 1.19
N GLY A 217 8.57 7.01 2.11
CA GLY A 217 7.19 6.53 2.17
C GLY A 217 6.17 7.63 2.47
N VAL A 218 5.22 7.80 1.56
CA VAL A 218 4.08 8.72 1.69
C VAL A 218 2.81 7.97 1.36
N VAL A 219 1.79 8.12 2.21
CA VAL A 219 0.48 7.52 2.01
C VAL A 219 -0.55 8.62 1.84
N ALA A 220 -1.39 8.48 0.82
CA ALA A 220 -2.59 9.27 0.63
C ALA A 220 -3.82 8.37 0.58
N PHE A 221 -4.96 8.86 1.07
CA PHE A 221 -6.20 8.09 1.10
C PHE A 221 -7.41 8.98 0.81
N GLY A 222 -8.55 8.38 0.50
CA GLY A 222 -9.76 9.14 0.21
C GLY A 222 -10.95 8.26 -0.22
N PRO A 223 -12.11 8.88 -0.49
CA PRO A 223 -13.33 8.18 -0.90
C PRO A 223 -13.20 7.49 -2.26
N ASP A 224 -12.22 7.88 -3.07
CA ASP A 224 -11.90 7.27 -4.36
C ASP A 224 -10.45 7.59 -4.77
N LEU A 225 -9.96 6.92 -5.83
CA LEU A 225 -8.60 7.10 -6.34
C LEU A 225 -8.31 8.55 -6.76
N ALA A 226 -9.31 9.23 -7.34
CA ALA A 226 -9.12 10.59 -7.83
C ALA A 226 -8.88 11.57 -6.68
N SER A 227 -9.65 11.43 -5.60
CA SER A 227 -9.54 12.20 -4.37
C SER A 227 -8.20 11.95 -3.68
N ALA A 228 -7.82 10.68 -3.50
CA ALA A 228 -6.56 10.30 -2.87
C ALA A 228 -5.33 10.81 -3.65
N VAL A 229 -5.32 10.63 -4.98
CA VAL A 229 -4.21 11.10 -5.83
C VAL A 229 -4.18 12.63 -5.91
N THR A 230 -5.34 13.30 -5.95
CA THR A 230 -5.39 14.78 -5.95
C THR A 230 -4.81 15.34 -4.65
N ALA A 231 -5.14 14.74 -3.50
CA ALA A 231 -4.58 15.11 -2.21
C ALA A 231 -3.05 14.96 -2.19
N LEU A 232 -2.55 13.82 -2.69
CA LEU A 232 -1.12 13.58 -2.86
C LEU A 232 -0.46 14.65 -3.75
N PHE A 233 -1.09 15.00 -4.88
CA PHE A 233 -0.54 16.00 -5.79
C PHE A 233 -0.52 17.41 -5.24
N ARG A 234 -1.49 17.80 -4.40
CA ARG A 234 -1.43 19.09 -3.69
C ARG A 234 -0.22 19.16 -2.76
N VAL A 235 0.05 18.08 -2.02
CA VAL A 235 1.22 17.98 -1.15
C VAL A 235 2.52 17.94 -1.96
N TYR A 236 2.57 17.14 -3.01
CA TYR A 236 3.72 17.04 -3.91
C TYR A 236 4.04 18.39 -4.55
N HIS A 237 3.04 19.11 -5.06
CA HIS A 237 3.20 20.45 -5.60
C HIS A 237 3.77 21.43 -4.56
N ARG A 238 3.22 21.45 -3.33
CA ARG A 238 3.77 22.28 -2.23
C ARG A 238 5.23 21.95 -1.93
N ALA A 239 5.59 20.66 -1.95
CA ALA A 239 6.95 20.21 -1.73
C ALA A 239 7.89 20.67 -2.85
N VAL A 240 7.51 20.47 -4.11
CA VAL A 240 8.29 20.93 -5.28
C VAL A 240 8.49 22.44 -5.25
N MET A 241 7.45 23.22 -4.97
CA MET A 241 7.54 24.69 -4.92
C MET A 241 8.50 25.22 -3.84
N LYS A 242 8.79 24.43 -2.80
CA LYS A 242 9.82 24.77 -1.81
C LYS A 242 11.24 24.50 -2.30
N THR A 243 11.40 23.61 -3.28
CA THR A 243 12.71 23.26 -3.86
C THR A 243 13.09 24.11 -5.08
N VAL A 244 12.09 24.75 -5.70
CA VAL A 244 12.28 25.67 -6.83
C VAL A 244 12.72 27.03 -6.29
N ARG A 245 13.79 27.58 -6.87
CA ARG A 245 14.34 28.91 -6.56
C ARG A 245 13.71 29.98 -7.44
#